data_AF-A0A9E3D410-F1
#
_entry.id   AF-A0A9E3D410-F1
#
_cell.length_a   1.000
_cell.length_b   1.000
_cell.length_c   1.000
_cell.angle_alpha   90.00
_cell.angle_beta   90.00
_cell.angle_gamma   90.00
#
_symmetry.space_group_name_H-M   'P 1'
#
loop_
_entity.id
_entity.type
_entity.pdbx_description
1 polymer ?
#
loop_
_entity_poly.entity_id
_entity_poly.type
_entity_poly.pdbx_seq_one_letter_code
_entity_poly.pdbx_strand_id
1 'polypeptide(L)'
;MVMSQNFPDYFDGIVAGDPVYDLEAISLSEDWGVEQIYDITPQPVQRLANGSPILYPAFPASDQQLFTKAILQACNGLDGTVDGVIDNYRPQFAPPCVRRPAANPTSERFPRLGPLCLSFIPPAFRPCADQR
;
A
#
# COMPACT_ATOMS: atom_id res chain seq x y z
N MET A 1 -19.75 5.28 -11.00
CA MET A 1 -20.61 6.48 -10.79
C MET A 1 -21.25 7.01 -12.07
N VAL A 2 -21.35 6.21 -13.14
CA VAL A 2 -21.82 6.68 -14.46
C VAL A 2 -23.26 7.18 -14.47
N MET A 3 -24.15 6.64 -13.62
CA MET A 3 -25.56 7.03 -13.60
C MET A 3 -25.76 8.49 -13.20
N SER A 4 -25.02 9.01 -12.21
CA SER A 4 -25.16 10.42 -11.81
C SER A 4 -24.60 11.39 -12.87
N GLN A 5 -23.70 10.93 -13.73
CA GLN A 5 -23.04 11.77 -14.74
C GLN A 5 -23.81 11.77 -16.07
N ASN A 6 -24.25 10.59 -16.52
CA ASN A 6 -24.84 10.42 -17.86
C ASN A 6 -26.37 10.37 -17.83
N PHE A 7 -26.99 10.05 -16.69
CA PHE A 7 -28.43 9.89 -16.54
C PHE A 7 -28.94 10.57 -15.25
N PRO A 8 -28.74 11.89 -15.12
CA PRO A 8 -29.02 12.60 -13.87
C PRO A 8 -30.50 12.52 -13.44
N ASP A 9 -31.43 12.41 -14.39
CA ASP A 9 -32.87 12.39 -14.12
C ASP A 9 -33.42 11.01 -13.72
N TYR A 10 -32.58 9.97 -13.68
CA TYR A 10 -33.04 8.59 -13.44
C TYR A 10 -33.20 8.25 -11.96
N PHE A 11 -32.54 8.99 -11.06
CA PHE A 11 -32.55 8.72 -9.63
C PHE A 11 -32.56 10.01 -8.84
N ASP A 12 -33.46 10.08 -7.85
CA ASP A 12 -33.50 11.18 -6.88
C ASP A 12 -32.39 11.09 -5.81
N GLY A 13 -31.72 9.94 -5.71
CA GLY A 13 -30.63 9.69 -4.77
C GLY A 13 -29.77 8.50 -5.17
N ILE A 14 -28.45 8.64 -5.01
CA ILE A 14 -27.46 7.62 -5.35
C ILE A 14 -26.51 7.43 -4.16
N VAL A 15 -26.32 6.19 -3.74
CA VAL A 15 -25.29 5.80 -2.76
C VAL A 15 -24.18 5.05 -3.52
N ALA A 16 -22.95 5.56 -3.44
CA ALA A 16 -21.79 4.97 -4.11
C ALA A 16 -20.70 4.66 -3.06
N GLY A 17 -20.58 3.38 -2.69
CA GLY A 17 -19.50 2.89 -1.83
C GLY A 17 -18.34 2.36 -2.67
N ASP A 18 -17.11 2.70 -2.28
CA ASP A 18 -15.86 2.35 -2.97
C ASP A 18 -15.96 2.38 -4.50
N PRO A 19 -16.29 3.55 -5.08
CA PRO A 19 -16.63 3.59 -6.49
C PRO A 19 -15.39 3.50 -7.39
N VAL A 20 -15.41 2.53 -8.30
CA VAL A 20 -14.49 2.46 -9.45
C VAL A 20 -14.96 3.46 -10.51
N TYR A 21 -14.45 4.70 -10.47
CA TYR A 21 -14.83 5.77 -11.41
C TYR A 21 -13.77 6.07 -12.47
N ASP A 22 -12.53 5.66 -12.24
CA ASP A 22 -11.40 5.74 -13.18
C ASP A 22 -10.78 4.34 -13.28
N LEU A 23 -11.42 3.50 -14.11
CA LEU A 23 -11.07 2.08 -14.20
C LEU A 23 -9.68 1.91 -14.80
N GLU A 24 -9.34 2.73 -15.79
CA GLU A 24 -8.07 2.70 -16.50
C GLU A 24 -6.91 3.01 -15.57
N ALA A 25 -7.02 4.07 -14.74
CA ALA A 25 -5.98 4.38 -13.77
C ALA A 25 -5.85 3.28 -12.69
N ILE A 26 -6.97 2.69 -12.26
CA ILE A 26 -6.95 1.57 -11.29
C ILE A 26 -6.20 0.37 -11.87
N SER A 27 -6.52 -0.06 -13.10
CA SER A 27 -5.82 -1.18 -13.73
C SER A 27 -4.32 -0.96 -13.84
N LEU A 28 -3.89 0.24 -14.26
CA LEU A 28 -2.46 0.58 -14.33
C LEU A 28 -1.80 0.58 -12.94
N SER A 29 -2.51 1.02 -11.90
CA SER A 29 -2.01 1.01 -10.53
C SER A 29 -1.88 -0.41 -9.96
N GLU A 30 -2.80 -1.30 -10.31
CA GLU A 30 -2.78 -2.70 -9.90
C GLU A 30 -1.61 -3.45 -10.55
N ASP A 31 -1.43 -3.29 -11.87
CA ASP A 31 -0.32 -3.90 -12.60
C ASP A 31 1.03 -3.44 -12.03
N TRP A 32 1.19 -2.14 -11.80
CA TRP A 32 2.40 -1.61 -11.19
C TRP A 32 2.61 -2.14 -9.76
N GLY A 33 1.55 -2.23 -8.95
CA GLY A 33 1.61 -2.83 -7.63
C GLY A 33 2.09 -4.29 -7.68
N VAL A 34 1.61 -5.07 -8.66
CA VAL A 34 2.06 -6.45 -8.89
C VAL A 34 3.54 -6.51 -9.26
N GLU A 35 4.03 -5.60 -10.11
CA GLU A 35 5.47 -5.50 -10.43
C GLU A 35 6.31 -5.24 -9.17
N GLN A 36 5.90 -4.28 -8.34
CA GLN A 36 6.62 -3.97 -7.09
C GLN A 36 6.60 -5.14 -6.10
N ILE A 37 5.48 -5.88 -6.04
CA ILE A 37 5.38 -7.08 -5.18
C ILE A 37 6.26 -8.21 -5.72
N TYR A 38 6.34 -8.37 -7.03
CA TYR A 38 7.18 -9.38 -7.66
C TYR A 38 8.66 -9.20 -7.31
N ASP A 39 9.16 -7.96 -7.37
CA ASP A 39 10.57 -7.62 -7.11
C ASP A 39 11.05 -7.99 -5.70
N ILE A 40 10.11 -8.09 -4.75
CA ILE A 40 10.38 -8.27 -3.32
C ILE A 40 10.03 -9.68 -2.85
N THR A 41 9.38 -10.44 -3.73
CA THR A 41 9.03 -11.83 -3.49
C THR A 41 10.33 -12.64 -3.34
N PRO A 42 10.42 -13.55 -2.34
CA PRO A 42 11.60 -14.36 -2.12
C PRO A 42 11.98 -15.17 -3.37
N GLN A 43 13.26 -15.12 -3.74
CA GLN A 43 13.78 -15.85 -4.90
C GLN A 43 14.27 -17.26 -4.50
N PRO A 44 14.07 -18.29 -5.36
CA PRO A 44 13.35 -18.21 -6.64
C PRO A 44 11.83 -18.10 -6.44
N VAL A 45 11.19 -17.25 -7.25
CA VAL A 45 9.71 -17.11 -7.24
C VAL A 45 9.07 -18.43 -7.62
N GLN A 46 8.29 -19.00 -6.70
CA GLN A 46 7.50 -20.19 -6.93
C GLN A 46 6.37 -19.91 -7.92
N ARG A 47 5.94 -20.93 -8.66
CA ARG A 47 4.89 -20.81 -9.66
C ARG A 47 3.81 -21.87 -9.46
N LEU A 48 2.57 -21.50 -9.76
CA LEU A 48 1.44 -22.43 -9.87
C LEU A 48 1.60 -23.32 -11.10
N ALA A 49 0.78 -24.38 -11.19
CA ALA A 49 0.79 -25.30 -12.33
C ALA A 49 0.53 -24.62 -13.69
N ASN A 50 -0.19 -23.47 -13.70
CA ASN A 50 -0.45 -22.67 -14.89
C ASN A 50 0.70 -21.67 -15.22
N GLY A 51 1.81 -21.71 -14.49
CA GLY A 51 2.96 -20.82 -14.67
C GLY A 51 2.86 -19.45 -13.97
N SER A 52 1.74 -19.14 -13.32
CA SER A 52 1.57 -17.86 -12.60
C SER A 52 2.48 -17.78 -11.37
N PRO A 53 3.13 -16.64 -11.09
CA PRO A 53 3.98 -16.49 -9.91
C PRO A 53 3.15 -16.47 -8.62
N ILE A 54 3.73 -17.01 -7.54
CA ILE A 54 3.14 -17.02 -6.21
C ILE A 54 3.74 -15.87 -5.41
N LEU A 55 2.95 -14.81 -5.20
CA LEU A 55 3.42 -13.54 -4.63
C LEU A 55 3.14 -13.36 -3.14
N TYR A 56 2.24 -14.15 -2.53
CA TYR A 56 1.94 -14.03 -1.10
C TYR A 56 3.16 -14.10 -0.15
N PRO A 57 4.27 -14.81 -0.47
CA PRO A 57 5.44 -14.83 0.41
C PRO A 57 6.18 -13.49 0.50
N ALA A 58 5.84 -12.50 -0.35
CA ALA A 58 6.34 -11.13 -0.26
C ALA A 58 6.00 -10.48 1.09
N PHE A 59 4.79 -10.74 1.62
CA PHE A 59 4.30 -10.18 2.87
C PHE A 59 3.75 -11.28 3.80
N PRO A 60 4.63 -11.98 4.54
CA PRO A 60 4.16 -12.95 5.53
C PRO A 60 3.35 -12.25 6.64
N ALA A 61 2.48 -13.00 7.31
CA ALA A 61 1.60 -12.45 8.36
C ALA A 61 2.35 -11.71 9.48
N SER A 62 3.58 -12.13 9.81
CA SER A 62 4.43 -11.42 10.78
C SER A 62 4.74 -9.99 10.36
N ASP A 63 4.99 -9.78 9.07
CA ASP A 63 5.41 -8.48 8.53
C ASP A 63 4.18 -7.57 8.39
N GLN A 64 3.03 -8.14 8.01
CA GLN A 64 1.75 -7.43 8.02
C GLN A 64 1.41 -6.93 9.44
N GLN A 65 1.53 -7.79 10.45
CA GLN A 65 1.28 -7.40 11.85
C GLN A 65 2.28 -6.36 12.36
N LEU A 66 3.55 -6.48 12.00
CA LEU A 66 4.58 -5.49 12.33
C LEU A 66 4.23 -4.13 11.73
N PHE A 67 3.83 -4.11 10.46
CA PHE A 67 3.40 -2.90 9.76
C PHE A 67 2.16 -2.28 10.39
N THR A 68 1.10 -3.05 10.64
CA THR A 68 -0.11 -2.58 11.34
C THR A 68 0.22 -1.98 12.70
N LYS A 69 1.07 -2.63 13.51
CA LYS A 69 1.49 -2.10 14.81
C LYS A 69 2.24 -0.78 14.67
N ALA A 70 3.14 -0.67 13.69
CA ALA A 70 3.90 0.56 13.46
C ALA A 70 2.98 1.72 13.06
N ILE A 71 1.98 1.48 12.20
CA ILE A 71 0.99 2.50 11.83
C ILE A 71 0.18 2.92 13.05
N LEU A 72 -0.37 1.96 13.81
CA LEU A 72 -1.19 2.27 14.99
C LEU A 72 -0.39 3.02 16.05
N GLN A 73 0.89 2.68 16.26
CA GLN A 73 1.76 3.43 17.18
C GLN A 73 1.97 4.88 16.74
N ALA A 74 2.00 5.14 15.43
CA ALA A 74 2.20 6.48 14.89
C ALA A 74 0.91 7.30 14.80
N CYS A 75 -0.23 6.65 14.52
CA CYS A 75 -1.42 7.35 14.02
C CYS A 75 -2.68 7.21 14.89
N ASN A 76 -2.84 6.12 15.65
CA ASN A 76 -4.09 5.81 16.38
C ASN A 76 -4.50 6.97 17.30
N GLY A 77 -3.57 7.53 18.07
CA GLY A 77 -3.87 8.65 18.99
C GLY A 77 -4.15 10.01 18.35
N LEU A 78 -4.05 10.16 17.02
CA LEU A 78 -4.10 11.47 16.36
C LEU A 78 -5.52 12.06 16.26
N ASP A 79 -6.55 11.25 16.46
CA ASP A 79 -7.95 11.68 16.58
C ASP A 79 -8.39 11.95 18.03
N GLY A 80 -7.48 11.75 19.00
CA GLY A 80 -7.71 11.99 20.42
C GLY A 80 -8.11 10.75 21.22
N THR A 81 -8.19 9.57 20.60
CA THR A 81 -8.47 8.29 21.29
C THR A 81 -7.45 7.23 20.89
N VAL A 82 -7.17 6.24 21.75
CA VAL A 82 -6.33 5.08 21.41
C VAL A 82 -7.20 3.83 21.48
N ASP A 83 -7.86 3.50 20.38
CA ASP A 83 -8.85 2.42 20.31
C ASP A 83 -8.52 1.37 19.24
N GLY A 84 -7.50 1.62 18.42
CA GLY A 84 -7.05 0.70 17.37
C GLY A 84 -7.61 1.05 16.00
N VAL A 85 -8.29 2.19 15.88
CA VAL A 85 -8.80 2.76 14.64
C VAL A 85 -7.95 3.99 14.28
N ILE A 86 -7.95 4.40 13.01
CA ILE A 86 -7.27 5.61 12.57
C ILE A 86 -8.33 6.47 11.90
N ASP A 87 -8.99 7.34 12.67
CA ASP A 87 -10.01 8.24 12.14
C ASP A 87 -9.40 9.54 11.60
N ASN A 88 -8.22 9.93 12.11
CA ASN A 88 -7.44 11.04 11.57
C ASN A 88 -6.43 10.58 10.50
N TYR A 89 -6.95 10.22 9.32
CA TYR A 89 -6.17 9.66 8.20
C TYR A 89 -5.43 10.69 7.33
N ARG A 90 -5.32 11.97 7.75
CA ARG A 90 -4.54 12.98 7.00
C ARG A 90 -3.14 12.45 6.72
N PRO A 91 -2.51 12.77 5.58
CA PRO A 91 -1.23 12.21 5.15
C PRO A 91 -0.08 12.69 6.05
N GLN A 92 -0.02 12.10 7.24
CA GLN A 92 0.98 12.35 8.27
C GLN A 92 1.90 11.12 8.39
N PHE A 93 1.39 9.95 8.05
CA PHE A 93 2.19 8.73 7.97
C PHE A 93 2.88 8.64 6.60
N ALA A 94 4.02 9.32 6.48
CA ALA A 94 5.10 8.72 5.72
C ALA A 94 5.67 7.63 6.62
N PRO A 95 5.57 6.33 6.30
CA PRO A 95 6.44 5.38 6.98
C PRO A 95 7.83 5.98 6.84
N PRO A 96 8.56 6.28 7.94
CA PRO A 96 9.95 6.62 7.77
C PRO A 96 10.48 5.48 6.92
N CYS A 97 11.19 5.78 5.83
CA CYS A 97 12.09 4.78 5.26
C CYS A 97 12.84 4.29 6.49
N VAL A 98 12.48 3.11 7.00
CA VAL A 98 12.99 2.63 8.29
C VAL A 98 14.44 2.46 7.96
N ARG A 99 15.25 3.48 8.30
CA ARG A 99 16.64 3.55 7.91
C ARG A 99 17.19 2.24 8.40
N ARG A 100 17.82 1.48 7.50
CA ARG A 100 18.61 0.31 7.88
C ARG A 100 19.37 0.74 9.13
N PRO A 101 19.13 0.11 10.31
CA PRO A 101 19.94 0.42 11.46
C PRO A 101 21.39 0.25 11.01
N ALA A 102 22.21 1.29 11.20
CA ALA A 102 23.62 1.20 10.89
C ALA A 102 24.16 -0.05 11.61
N ALA A 103 24.57 -1.03 10.82
CA ALA A 103 25.29 -2.25 11.19
C ALA A 103 25.09 -2.71 12.66
N ASN A 104 23.97 -3.37 12.96
CA ASN A 104 23.87 -4.24 14.14
C ASN A 104 23.50 -5.66 13.65
N PRO A 105 24.35 -6.68 13.87
CA PRO A 105 24.20 -8.01 13.26
C PRO A 105 22.96 -8.81 13.71
N THR A 106 22.04 -8.22 14.47
CA THR A 106 20.77 -8.83 14.88
C THR A 106 19.54 -8.29 14.13
N SER A 107 19.68 -7.27 13.26
CA SER A 107 18.55 -6.64 12.56
C SER A 107 18.28 -7.17 11.14
N GLU A 108 18.60 -8.44 10.87
CA GLU A 108 18.57 -9.03 9.51
C GLU A 108 17.17 -9.22 8.88
N ARG A 109 16.09 -8.73 9.49
CA ARG A 109 14.72 -9.01 9.03
C ARG A 109 13.97 -7.82 8.43
N PHE A 110 14.68 -6.75 8.06
CA PHE A 110 14.10 -5.53 7.47
C PHE A 110 14.42 -5.19 5.98
N PRO A 111 14.80 -6.11 5.07
CA PRO A 111 15.00 -5.75 3.67
C PRO A 111 13.71 -5.61 2.84
N ARG A 112 12.55 -6.12 3.30
CA ARG A 112 11.32 -6.22 2.48
C ARG A 112 10.32 -5.05 2.60
N LEU A 113 10.58 -4.09 3.49
CA LEU A 113 9.68 -2.95 3.75
C LEU A 113 10.05 -1.67 2.98
N GLY A 114 11.28 -1.55 2.46
CA GLY A 114 11.66 -0.43 1.57
C GLY A 114 10.81 -0.28 0.29
N PRO A 115 10.41 -1.37 -0.38
CA PRO A 115 9.58 -1.34 -1.58
C PRO A 115 8.10 -1.02 -1.32
N LEU A 116 7.57 -1.30 -0.12
CA LEU A 116 6.23 -0.84 0.30
C LEU A 116 6.12 0.69 0.23
N CYS A 117 7.22 1.39 0.51
CA CYS A 117 7.27 2.83 0.42
C CYS A 117 7.17 3.32 -1.04
N LEU A 118 7.64 2.52 -2.01
CA LEU A 118 7.38 2.79 -3.42
C LEU A 118 5.93 2.45 -3.74
N SER A 119 5.44 1.23 -3.48
CA SER A 119 4.12 0.74 -3.94
C SER A 119 2.90 1.56 -3.51
N PHE A 120 3.00 2.38 -2.46
CA PHE A 120 1.93 3.29 -2.03
C PHE A 120 2.01 4.70 -2.64
N ILE A 121 3.01 4.96 -3.47
CA ILE A 121 3.24 6.24 -4.14
C ILE A 121 3.08 6.03 -5.64
N PRO A 122 1.98 6.46 -6.28
CA PRO A 122 1.92 6.45 -7.73
C PRO A 122 3.10 7.26 -8.30
N PRO A 123 3.62 6.94 -9.49
CA PRO A 123 4.84 7.56 -10.04
C PRO A 123 4.79 9.10 -10.08
N ALA A 124 3.59 9.69 -10.12
CA ALA A 124 3.34 11.13 -10.06
C ALA A 124 3.64 11.80 -8.69
N PHE A 125 3.81 11.03 -7.62
CA PHE A 125 3.94 11.54 -6.24
C PHE A 125 5.22 11.10 -5.52
N ARG A 126 6.27 10.67 -6.24
CA ARG A 126 7.58 10.42 -5.62
C ARG A 126 8.06 11.70 -4.92
N PRO A 127 8.28 11.70 -3.59
CA PRO A 127 8.96 12.81 -2.95
C PRO A 127 10.39 12.86 -3.49
N CYS A 128 10.83 14.07 -3.80
CA CYS A 128 12.15 14.43 -4.35
C CYS A 128 13.29 13.65 -3.66
N ALA A 129 13.69 12.52 -4.23
CA ALA A 129 14.96 11.86 -3.91
C ALA A 129 15.78 11.55 -5.17
N ASP A 130 15.26 11.90 -6.35
CA ASP A 130 15.92 11.69 -7.65
C ASP A 130 15.90 12.97 -8.50
N GLN A 131 16.24 14.09 -7.87
CA GLN A 131 16.80 15.24 -8.58
C GLN A 131 18.24 15.43 -8.09
N ARG A 132 19.17 14.70 -8.71
CA ARG A 132 20.55 15.16 -8.84
C ARG A 132 20.77 15.61 -10.28
#